data_AF-A0AAW9ZJ98-F1
#
_entry.id   AF-A0AAW9ZJ98-F1
#
_cell.length_a   1.000
_cell.length_b   1.000
_cell.length_c   1.000
_cell.angle_alpha   90.00
_cell.angle_beta   90.00
_cell.angle_gamma   90.00
#
_symmetry.space_group_name_H-M   'P 1'
#
loop_
_entity.id
_entity.type
_entity.pdbx_description
1 polymer ?
#
loop_
_entity_poly.entity_id
_entity_poly.type
_entity_poly.pdbx_seq_one_letter_code
_entity_poly.pdbx_strand_id
1 'polypeptide(L)' 'MMANNWKTKKEIMADYGYSEGTFYSRCKECSLLPDYRNAIIHDGGQRTYVDENRFQDFLRYRSEQYRKRMLDPHLKEDE' A
#
# COMPACT_ATOMS: atom_id res chain seq x y z
N MET A 1 -2.75 22.44 -8.19
CA MET A 1 -2.89 20.98 -8.41
C MET A 1 -1.50 20.41 -8.70
N MET A 2 -1.08 19.36 -8.00
CA MET A 2 0.18 18.66 -8.31
C MET A 2 0.05 17.99 -9.69
N ALA A 3 1.04 18.14 -10.57
CA ALA A 3 0.95 17.73 -11.98
C ALA A 3 0.67 16.22 -12.21
N ASN A 4 0.84 15.37 -11.18
CA ASN A 4 0.72 13.91 -11.27
C ASN A 4 -0.40 13.30 -10.41
N ASN A 5 -1.30 14.11 -9.82
CA ASN A 5 -2.37 13.65 -8.90
C ASN A 5 -1.89 12.75 -7.74
N TRP A 6 -0.61 12.83 -7.35
CA TRP A 6 -0.11 12.09 -6.21
C TRP A 6 -0.69 12.63 -4.90
N LYS A 7 -1.04 11.70 -4.02
CA LYS A 7 -1.58 12.02 -2.70
C LYS A 7 -0.47 12.03 -1.67
N THR A 8 -0.57 12.96 -0.74
CA THR A 8 0.22 12.99 0.47
C THR A 8 -0.19 11.86 1.40
N LYS A 9 0.68 11.52 2.34
CA LYS A 9 0.34 10.65 3.47
C LYS A 9 -0.97 11.03 4.16
N LYS A 10 -1.20 12.32 4.39
CA LYS A 10 -2.42 12.79 5.10
C LYS A 10 -3.69 12.49 4.31
N GLU A 11 -3.65 12.69 2.99
CA GLU A 11 -4.77 12.40 2.10
C GLU A 11 -5.07 10.89 2.09
N ILE A 12 -4.05 10.04 1.88
CA ILE A 12 -4.23 8.57 1.93
C ILE A 12 -4.76 8.11 3.30
N MET A 13 -4.25 8.65 4.40
CA MET A 13 -4.74 8.28 5.72
C MET A 13 -6.22 8.66 5.91
N ALA A 14 -6.64 9.82 5.44
CA ALA A 14 -8.02 10.26 5.50
C ALA A 14 -8.94 9.41 4.60
N ASP A 15 -8.53 9.17 3.36
CA ASP A 15 -9.33 8.48 2.35
C ASP A 15 -9.56 7.00 2.70
N TYR A 16 -8.56 6.33 3.26
CA TYR A 16 -8.61 4.90 3.58
C TYR A 16 -8.89 4.63 5.07
N GLY A 17 -9.05 5.68 5.88
CA GLY A 17 -9.24 5.55 7.33
C GLY A 17 -8.05 4.91 8.04
N TYR A 18 -6.83 5.10 7.54
CA TYR A 18 -5.62 4.48 8.10
C TYR A 18 -5.08 5.27 9.29
N SER A 19 -4.67 4.52 10.33
CA SER A 19 -3.72 5.03 11.29
C SER A 19 -2.36 5.29 10.62
N GLU A 20 -1.52 6.10 11.26
CA GLU A 20 -0.16 6.37 10.76
C GLU A 20 0.68 5.08 10.66
N GLY A 21 0.61 4.22 11.67
CA GLY A 21 1.30 2.92 11.66
C GLY A 21 0.81 2.01 10.52
N THR A 22 -0.51 1.96 10.30
CA THR A 22 -1.11 1.22 9.17
C THR A 22 -0.59 1.75 7.84
N PHE A 23 -0.55 3.08 7.65
CA PHE A 23 -0.03 3.70 6.43
C PHE A 23 1.41 3.28 6.15
N TYR A 24 2.31 3.41 7.15
CA TYR A 24 3.72 3.04 6.96
C TYR A 24 3.92 1.54 6.73
N SER A 25 3.16 0.69 7.43
CA SER A 25 3.15 -0.76 7.18
C SER A 25 2.75 -1.07 5.74
N ARG A 26 1.67 -0.46 5.23
CA ARG A 26 1.22 -0.66 3.85
C ARG A 26 2.21 -0.14 2.82
N CYS A 27 2.81 1.03 3.05
CA CYS A 27 3.84 1.57 2.15
C CYS A 27 5.06 0.66 2.11
N LYS A 28 5.50 0.14 3.25
CA LYS A 28 6.62 -0.81 3.33
C LYS A 28 6.31 -2.10 2.57
N GLU A 29 5.13 -2.68 2.76
CA GLU A 29 4.73 -3.88 2.02
C GLU A 29 4.65 -3.61 0.51
N CYS A 30 4.10 -2.47 0.10
CA CYS A 30 4.00 -2.07 -1.30
C CYS A 30 5.37 -1.86 -1.94
N SER A 31 6.33 -1.25 -1.22
CA SER A 31 7.67 -0.96 -1.74
C SER A 31 8.55 -2.21 -1.88
N LEU A 32 8.26 -3.27 -1.11
CA LEU A 32 8.95 -4.56 -1.20
C LEU A 32 8.54 -5.38 -2.43
N LEU A 33 7.41 -5.05 -3.08
CA LEU A 33 6.91 -5.78 -4.24
C LEU A 33 7.32 -5.05 -5.54
N PRO A 34 8.13 -5.66 -6.43
CA PRO A 34 8.65 -5.01 -7.63
C PRO A 34 7.59 -4.38 -8.54
N ASP A 35 6.42 -5.03 -8.67
CA ASP A 35 5.34 -4.59 -9.56
C ASP A 35 4.55 -3.38 -9.01
N TYR A 36 4.61 -3.15 -7.70
CA TYR A 36 3.83 -2.11 -7.01
C TYR A 36 4.69 -1.02 -6.38
N ARG A 37 6.02 -1.18 -6.31
CA ARG A 37 6.92 -0.24 -5.63
C ARG A 37 6.84 1.18 -6.17
N ASN A 38 6.46 1.36 -7.44
CA ASN A 38 6.27 2.67 -8.06
C ASN A 38 5.03 3.43 -7.57
N ALA A 39 4.16 2.78 -6.78
CA ALA A 39 3.07 3.45 -6.08
C ALA A 39 3.58 4.39 -4.98
N ILE A 40 4.78 4.15 -4.44
CA ILE A 40 5.38 4.94 -3.38
C ILE A 40 6.46 5.84 -3.99
N ILE A 41 6.23 7.15 -3.94
CA ILE A 41 7.14 8.15 -4.47
C ILE A 41 7.88 8.83 -3.33
N HIS A 42 9.22 8.81 -3.40
CA HIS A 42 10.08 9.52 -2.47
C HIS A 42 10.68 10.76 -3.15
N ASP A 43 10.39 11.95 -2.61
CA ASP A 43 11.04 13.21 -2.97
C ASP A 43 12.02 13.59 -1.86
N GLY A 44 13.18 12.91 -1.86
CA GLY A 44 14.17 12.97 -0.78
C GLY A 44 13.78 12.13 0.45
N GLY A 45 14.44 12.41 1.58
CA GLY A 45 14.34 11.55 2.77
C GLY A 45 13.05 11.70 3.60
N GLN A 46 12.32 12.82 3.48
CA GLN A 46 11.18 13.13 4.37
C GLN A 46 9.83 13.26 3.67
N ARG A 47 9.79 13.33 2.33
CA ARG A 47 8.53 13.49 1.59
C ARG A 47 8.18 12.22 0.86
N THR A 48 7.11 11.58 1.32
CA THR A 48 6.50 10.43 0.66
C THR A 48 5.16 10.84 0.07
N TYR A 49 4.99 10.57 -1.21
CA TYR A 49 3.74 10.68 -1.93
C TYR A 49 3.31 9.29 -2.41
N VAL A 50 2.02 9.17 -2.74
CA VAL A 50 1.41 7.93 -3.19
C VAL A 50 0.69 8.17 -4.52
N ASP A 51 1.05 7.39 -5.53
CA ASP A 51 0.20 7.20 -6.71
C ASP A 51 -0.93 6.27 -6.30
N GLU A 52 -2.10 6.85 -6.06
CA GLU A 52 -3.25 6.12 -5.53
C GLU A 52 -3.72 5.00 -6.44
N ASN A 53 -3.70 5.18 -7.75
CA ASN A 53 -4.16 4.15 -8.70
C ASN A 53 -3.29 2.89 -8.58
N ARG A 54 -1.97 3.08 -8.55
CA ARG A 54 -1.00 1.98 -8.36
C ARG A 54 -1.11 1.38 -6.96
N PHE A 55 -1.38 2.20 -5.96
CA PHE A 55 -1.57 1.73 -4.59
C PHE A 55 -2.86 0.88 -4.47
N GLN A 56 -3.94 1.24 -5.16
CA GLN A 56 -5.16 0.44 -5.22
C GLN A 56 -4.93 -0.92 -5.89
N ASP A 57 -4.10 -0.98 -6.94
CA ASP A 57 -3.72 -2.27 -7.55
C ASP A 57 -2.99 -3.17 -6.54
N PHE A 58 -2.08 -2.60 -5.74
CA PHE A 58 -1.46 -3.30 -4.61
C PHE A 58 -2.50 -3.79 -3.59
N LEU A 59 -3.48 -2.95 -3.23
CA LEU A 59 -4.52 -3.34 -2.27
C LEU A 59 -5.40 -4.49 -2.81
N ARG A 60 -5.71 -4.49 -4.11
CA ARG A 60 -6.41 -5.61 -4.76
C ARG A 60 -5.58 -6.89 -4.69
N TYR A 61 -4.30 -6.82 -5.05
CA TYR A 61 -3.38 -7.96 -4.91
C TYR A 61 -3.35 -8.49 -3.47
N ARG A 62 -3.22 -7.60 -2.48
CA ARG A 62 -3.23 -7.96 -1.06
C ARG A 62 -4.51 -8.69 -0.67
N SER A 63 -5.66 -8.18 -1.13
CA SER A 63 -6.98 -8.81 -0.87
C SER A 63 -7.04 -10.23 -1.44
N GLU A 64 -6.54 -10.43 -2.66
CA GLU A 64 -6.46 -11.76 -3.28
C GLU A 64 -5.53 -12.72 -2.53
N GLN A 65 -4.38 -12.24 -2.04
CA GLN A 65 -3.50 -13.07 -1.21
C GLN A 65 -4.16 -13.48 0.10
N TYR A 66 -4.89 -12.57 0.74
CA TYR A 66 -5.68 -12.90 1.94
C TYR A 66 -6.73 -13.98 1.63
N ARG A 67 -7.47 -13.84 0.53
CA ARG A 67 -8.45 -14.85 0.09
C ARG A 67 -7.78 -16.22 -0.12
N LYS A 68 -6.63 -16.28 -0.79
CA LYS A 68 -5.89 -17.52 -1.02
C LYS A 68 -5.48 -18.20 0.29
N ARG A 69 -4.95 -17.44 1.25
CA ARG A 69 -4.59 -17.97 2.59
C ARG A 69 -5.81 -18.51 3.35
N MET A 70 -6.97 -17.87 3.21
CA MET A 70 -8.20 -18.34 3.86
C MET A 70 -8.74 -19.63 3.23
N LEU A 71 -8.53 -19.83 1.93
CA LEU A 71 -9.01 -20.99 1.16
C LEU A 71 -8.06 -22.19 1.22
N ASP A 72 -6.79 -21.99 1.55
CA ASP A 72 -5.80 -23.07 1.68
C ASP A 72 -5.70 -23.54 3.15
N PRO A 73 -6.12 -24.78 3.49
CA PRO A 73 -6.02 -25.30 4.85
C PRO A 73 -4.57 -25.44 5.37
N HIS A 74 -3.58 -25.52 4.48
CA HIS A 74 -2.18 -25.77 4.81
C HIS A 74 -1.37 -24.48 5.00
N LEU A 75 -1.96 -23.32 4.73
CA LEU A 75 -1.35 -21.99 4.96
C LEU A 75 -1.81 -21.35 6.28
N LYS A 76 -2.61 -22.06 7.10
CA LYS A 76 -3.14 -21.56 8.39
C LYS A 76 -2.25 -21.86 9.60
N GLU A 77 -1.20 -22.66 9.43
CA GLU A 77 -0.24 -22.95 10.48
C GLU A 77 0.89 -21.93 10.38
N ASP A 78 0.79 -20.80 11.11
CA ASP A 78 1.89 -19.92 11.58
C ASP A 78 1.29 -18.56 12.00
N GLU A 79 0.45 -18.55 13.03
CA GLU A 79 0.12 -17.34 13.82
C GLU A 79 0.35 -17.59 15.31
#